data_AF-A0A2A7H8I8-F1
#
_entry.id   AF-A0A2A7H8I8-F1
#
_cell.length_a   1.000
_cell.length_b   1.000
_cell.length_c   1.000
_cell.angle_alpha   90.00
_cell.angle_beta   90.00
_cell.angle_gamma   90.00
#
_symmetry.space_group_name_H-M   'P 1'
#
loop_
_entity.id
_entity.type
_entity.pdbx_description
1 polymer ?
#
loop_
_entity_poly.entity_id
_entity_poly.type
_entity_poly.pdbx_seq_one_letter_code
_entity_poly.pdbx_strand_id
1 'polypeptide(L)'
;MRSFDEIVKEHVDIEMCEGSHATEKHEFENELDFYLENVCNSEGSYEGYLSNSLSEEESNTYDILEIWNAIEKEIREAVEMRN
;
A
#
# COMPACT_ATOMS: atom_id res chain seq x y z
N MET A 1 -9.76 8.43 -15.07
CA MET A 1 -9.71 8.35 -13.60
C MET A 1 -10.12 6.96 -13.15
N ARG A 2 -9.26 6.26 -12.40
CA ARG A 2 -9.63 5.05 -11.64
C ARG A 2 -10.53 5.44 -10.46
N SER A 3 -11.38 4.54 -10.00
CA SER A 3 -12.11 4.71 -8.74
C SER A 3 -11.20 4.54 -7.53
N PHE A 4 -11.65 5.02 -6.37
CA PHE A 4 -10.95 4.84 -5.09
C PHE A 4 -10.61 3.36 -4.83
N ASP A 5 -11.60 2.47 -4.98
CA ASP A 5 -11.41 1.03 -4.75
C ASP A 5 -10.44 0.40 -5.75
N GLU A 6 -10.42 0.85 -7.00
CA GLU A 6 -9.46 0.38 -8.01
C GLU A 6 -8.03 0.81 -7.65
N ILE A 7 -7.84 2.04 -7.19
CA ILE A 7 -6.54 2.54 -6.73
C ILE A 7 -6.05 1.74 -5.54
N VAL A 8 -6.88 1.58 -4.51
CA VAL A 8 -6.54 0.82 -3.30
C VAL A 8 -6.17 -0.61 -3.67
N LYS A 9 -7.03 -1.28 -4.47
CA LYS A 9 -6.77 -2.66 -4.88
C LYS A 9 -5.47 -2.82 -5.66
N GLU A 10 -5.19 -1.93 -6.61
CA GLU A 10 -3.95 -1.97 -7.39
C GLU A 10 -2.71 -1.89 -6.49
N HIS A 11 -2.72 -0.99 -5.49
CA HIS A 11 -1.60 -0.82 -4.57
C HIS A 11 -1.49 -1.97 -3.58
N VAL A 12 -2.61 -2.50 -3.07
CA VAL A 12 -2.61 -3.72 -2.26
C VAL A 12 -2.02 -4.89 -3.04
N ASP A 13 -2.39 -5.07 -4.31
CA ASP A 13 -1.83 -6.14 -5.16
C ASP A 13 -0.30 -5.97 -5.36
N ILE A 14 0.19 -4.72 -5.48
CA ILE A 14 1.63 -4.41 -5.58
C ILE A 14 2.35 -4.74 -4.27
N GLU A 15 1.86 -4.23 -3.13
CA GLU A 15 2.51 -4.44 -1.84
C GLU A 15 2.41 -5.90 -1.38
N MET A 16 1.36 -6.62 -1.74
CA MET A 16 1.23 -8.05 -1.41
C MET A 16 2.05 -8.96 -2.35
N CYS A 17 2.72 -8.40 -3.36
CA CYS A 17 3.62 -9.14 -4.24
C CYS A 17 5.02 -9.19 -3.63
N GLU A 18 5.51 -10.37 -3.23
CA GLU A 18 6.84 -10.49 -2.59
C GLU A 18 7.99 -9.92 -3.45
N GLY A 19 7.85 -9.92 -4.78
CA GLY A 19 8.84 -9.39 -5.71
C GLY A 19 8.85 -7.85 -5.88
N SER A 20 7.92 -7.13 -5.25
CA SER A 20 7.92 -5.66 -5.23
C SER A 20 8.80 -5.07 -4.11
N HIS A 21 9.17 -5.90 -3.12
CA HIS A 21 10.00 -5.51 -1.99
C HIS A 21 11.48 -5.68 -2.30
N ALA A 22 12.29 -4.76 -1.77
CA ALA A 22 13.75 -4.84 -1.88
C ALA A 22 14.37 -5.82 -0.86
N THR A 23 13.64 -6.05 0.23
CA THR A 23 14.00 -6.96 1.32
C THR A 23 13.33 -8.33 1.13
N GLU A 24 13.83 -9.35 1.82
CA GLU A 24 13.22 -10.67 1.81
C GLU A 24 12.30 -10.87 3.03
N LYS A 25 11.18 -11.58 2.83
CA LYS A 25 10.18 -11.87 3.89
C LYS A 25 10.76 -12.48 5.17
N HIS A 26 11.86 -13.24 5.07
CA HIS A 26 12.51 -13.88 6.22
C HIS A 26 13.30 -12.90 7.11
N GLU A 27 13.50 -11.67 6.66
CA GLU A 27 14.15 -10.59 7.42
C GLU A 27 13.19 -9.93 8.43
N PHE A 28 11.90 -10.25 8.38
CA PHE A 28 10.86 -9.70 9.25
C PHE A 28 10.40 -10.70 10.31
N GLU A 29 9.98 -10.18 11.47
CA GLU A 29 9.45 -11.01 12.56
C GLU A 29 8.10 -11.67 12.21
N ASN A 30 7.31 -11.01 11.36
CA ASN A 30 6.03 -11.52 10.88
C ASN A 30 5.74 -11.07 9.45
N GLU A 31 4.82 -11.78 8.79
CA GLU A 31 4.43 -11.54 7.39
C GLU A 31 3.74 -10.19 7.17
N LEU A 32 3.03 -9.67 8.18
CA LEU A 32 2.33 -8.40 8.06
C LEU A 32 3.32 -7.24 7.98
N ASP A 33 4.36 -7.25 8.81
CA ASP A 33 5.40 -6.22 8.81
C ASP A 33 6.17 -6.19 7.49
N PHE A 34 6.37 -7.35 6.85
CA PHE A 34 6.95 -7.43 5.51
C PHE A 34 6.07 -6.70 4.47
N TYR A 35 4.79 -7.05 4.36
CA TYR A 35 3.91 -6.41 3.37
C TYR A 35 3.59 -4.95 3.66
N LEU A 36 3.75 -4.51 4.91
CA LEU A 36 3.61 -3.11 5.30
C LEU A 36 4.92 -2.31 5.25
N GLU A 37 6.05 -2.90 4.83
CA GLU A 37 7.35 -2.21 4.84
C GLU A 37 7.28 -0.84 4.14
N ASN A 38 6.84 -0.80 2.88
CA ASN A 38 6.78 0.46 2.14
C ASN A 38 5.69 1.40 2.69
N VAL A 39 4.58 0.82 3.14
CA VAL A 39 3.37 1.50 3.59
C VAL A 39 3.59 2.23 4.92
N CYS A 40 4.24 1.59 5.90
CA CYS A 40 4.35 2.13 7.27
C CYS A 40 5.75 2.67 7.61
N ASN A 41 6.79 2.28 6.88
CA ASN A 41 8.17 2.50 7.33
C ASN A 41 8.83 3.74 6.74
N SER A 42 8.08 4.60 6.04
CA SER A 42 8.68 5.73 5.33
C SER A 42 8.14 7.09 5.78
N GLU A 43 9.07 7.95 6.22
CA GLU A 43 8.83 9.35 6.58
C GLU A 43 8.27 10.13 5.37
N GLY A 44 6.97 10.01 5.11
CA GLY A 44 6.27 10.66 3.98
C GLY A 44 6.62 10.10 2.60
N SER A 45 7.46 9.05 2.49
CA SER A 45 7.86 8.54 1.17
C SER A 45 6.73 7.82 0.46
N TYR A 46 5.86 7.12 1.20
CA TYR A 46 4.71 6.43 0.64
C TYR A 46 3.62 7.40 0.17
N GLU A 47 3.36 8.46 0.93
CA GLU A 47 2.51 9.58 0.49
C GLU A 47 3.04 10.20 -0.81
N GLY A 48 4.36 10.40 -0.90
CA GLY A 48 5.02 10.87 -2.13
C GLY A 48 4.91 9.87 -3.29
N TYR A 49 5.03 8.57 -3.02
CA TYR A 49 4.85 7.52 -4.01
C TYR A 49 3.42 7.54 -4.57
N LEU A 50 2.41 7.53 -3.69
CA LEU A 50 1.00 7.61 -4.05
C LEU A 50 0.74 8.87 -4.88
N SER A 51 1.22 10.04 -4.43
CA SER A 51 1.08 11.31 -5.15
C SER A 51 1.63 11.26 -6.59
N ASN A 52 2.73 10.54 -6.80
CA ASN A 52 3.35 10.38 -8.12
C ASN A 52 2.69 9.28 -8.98
N SER A 53 1.96 8.36 -8.35
CA SER A 53 1.23 7.26 -9.03
C SER A 53 -0.17 7.67 -9.52
N LEU A 54 -0.72 8.73 -8.92
CA LEU A 54 -2.05 9.26 -9.24
C LEU A 54 -1.96 10.30 -10.36
N SER A 55 -2.94 10.28 -11.24
CA SER A 55 -3.16 11.40 -12.17
C SER A 55 -3.61 12.66 -11.43
N GLU A 56 -3.44 13.83 -12.05
CA GLU A 56 -3.91 15.10 -11.50
C GLU A 56 -5.42 15.10 -11.19
N GLU A 57 -6.22 14.39 -11.99
CA GLU A 57 -7.66 14.24 -11.73
C GLU A 57 -7.93 13.41 -10.46
N GLU A 58 -7.16 12.33 -10.27
CA GLU A 58 -7.28 11.44 -9.10
C GLU A 58 -6.81 12.14 -7.82
N SER A 59 -5.68 12.85 -7.85
CA SER A 59 -5.14 13.55 -6.69
C SER A 59 -5.95 14.78 -6.26
N ASN A 60 -6.71 15.37 -7.17
CA ASN A 60 -7.68 16.42 -6.84
C ASN A 60 -9.01 15.85 -6.31
N THR A 61 -9.31 14.58 -6.59
CA THR A 61 -10.59 13.96 -6.23
C THR A 61 -10.52 13.18 -4.92
N TYR A 62 -9.39 12.51 -4.66
CA TYR A 62 -9.22 11.62 -3.51
C TYR A 62 -8.13 12.13 -2.57
N ASP A 63 -8.38 11.98 -1.27
CA ASP A 63 -7.38 12.28 -0.25
C ASP A 63 -6.34 11.16 -0.20
N ILE A 64 -5.06 11.53 -0.34
CA ILE A 64 -3.94 10.58 -0.35
C ILE A 64 -3.84 9.84 0.98
N LEU A 65 -4.11 10.50 2.10
CA LEU A 65 -4.11 9.86 3.42
C LEU A 65 -5.25 8.86 3.55
N GLU A 66 -6.42 9.12 2.95
CA GLU A 66 -7.51 8.15 2.92
C GLU A 66 -7.15 6.92 2.09
N ILE A 67 -6.55 7.11 0.91
CA ILE A 67 -6.04 6.01 0.07
C ILE A 67 -5.02 5.18 0.83
N TRP A 68 -4.04 5.84 1.46
CA TRP A 68 -3.00 5.18 2.23
C TRP A 68 -3.59 4.34 3.37
N ASN A 69 -4.46 4.92 4.19
CA ASN A 69 -5.10 4.20 5.29
C ASN A 69 -5.92 3.01 4.79
N ALA A 70 -6.58 3.13 3.64
CA ALA A 70 -7.32 2.02 3.03
C ALA A 70 -6.39 0.89 2.56
N ILE A 71 -5.26 1.20 1.93
CA ILE A 71 -4.25 0.21 1.53
C ILE A 71 -3.71 -0.54 2.75
N GLU A 72 -3.31 0.19 3.80
CA GLU A 72 -2.80 -0.43 5.03
C GLU A 72 -3.85 -1.39 5.63
N LYS A 73 -5.10 -0.94 5.71
CA LYS A 73 -6.20 -1.73 6.27
C LYS A 73 -6.44 -3.01 5.46
N GLU A 74 -6.52 -2.92 4.14
CA GLU A 74 -6.77 -4.08 3.27
C GLU A 74 -5.62 -5.10 3.33
N ILE A 75 -4.37 -4.65 3.43
CA ILE A 75 -3.21 -5.53 3.65
C ILE A 75 -3.34 -6.27 4.99
N ARG A 76 -3.67 -5.56 6.07
CA ARG A 76 -3.90 -6.16 7.40
C ARG A 76 -4.99 -7.24 7.34
N GLU A 77 -6.15 -6.91 6.77
CA GLU A 77 -7.27 -7.85 6.65
C GLU A 77 -6.90 -9.07 5.77
N ALA A 78 -6.18 -8.85 4.66
CA ALA A 78 -5.73 -9.92 3.77
C ALA A 78 -4.75 -10.90 4.46
N VAL A 79 -3.85 -10.40 5.31
CA VAL A 79 -2.92 -11.25 6.07
C VAL A 79 -3.62 -11.97 7.21
N GLU A 80 -4.53 -11.30 7.94
CA GLU A 80 -5.32 -11.92 9.01
C GLU A 80 -6.19 -13.06 8.50
N MET A 81 -6.84 -12.92 7.34
CA MET A 81 -7.68 -13.98 6.76
C MET A 81 -6.91 -15.22 6.28
N ARG A 82 -5.58 -15.13 6.15
CA ARG A 82 -4.70 -16.25 5.75
C ARG A 82 -4.22 -17.09 6.94
N ASN A 83 -4.28 -16.54 8.15
CA ASN A 83 -3.80 -17.16 9.40
C ASN A 83 -4.96 -17.80 10.20
#